data_AF-A0A0C1F4U0-F1
#
_entry.id   AF-A0A0C1F4U0-F1
#
_cell.length_a   1.000
_cell.length_b   1.000
_cell.length_c   1.000
_cell.angle_alpha   90.00
_cell.angle_beta   90.00
_cell.angle_gamma   90.00
#
_symmetry.space_group_name_H-M   'P 1'
#
loop_
_entity.id
_entity.type
_entity.pdbx_description
1 polymer ?
#
loop_
_entity_poly.entity_id
_entity_poly.type
_entity_poly.pdbx_seq_one_letter_code
_entity_poly.pdbx_strand_id
1 'polypeptide(L)'
;MQHLDNIKNLFTKNFVENPLLESFDAGIINLPTGRVIACDPLITNDMKEFKINFPQGEFPVLVHKERESNCIAYVEIIFADEEIVEWKLATTEDQNTDDLKGEEIFGYPVESGMGCFMDFETQDCLNHLETRLFHRKGAEFLGIYEEFFHEHFFDQNGAIDQFAFLKPDEEKDGNIFAFETGYGEGFYASYIGFGKDSQPLKLVTEFIEIGS
;
A
#
# COMPACT_ATOMS: atom_id res chain seq x y z
N MET A 1 19.98 5.61 -4.81
CA MET A 1 20.28 4.65 -5.91
C MET A 1 20.11 3.20 -5.46
N GLN A 2 20.48 2.86 -4.21
CA GLN A 2 20.39 1.51 -3.67
C GLN A 2 18.98 0.90 -3.63
N HIS A 3 17.96 1.65 -3.22
CA HIS A 3 16.57 1.14 -3.16
C HIS A 3 16.03 0.67 -4.51
N LEU A 4 16.22 1.47 -5.57
CA LEU A 4 15.69 1.12 -6.89
C LEU A 4 16.40 -0.11 -7.49
N ASP A 5 17.70 -0.24 -7.23
CA ASP A 5 18.46 -1.43 -7.61
C ASP A 5 18.00 -2.67 -6.84
N ASN A 6 17.71 -2.52 -5.54
CA ASN A 6 17.15 -3.59 -4.71
C ASN A 6 15.78 -4.06 -5.23
N ILE A 7 14.86 -3.11 -5.45
CA ILE A 7 13.53 -3.38 -6.01
C ILE A 7 13.65 -4.09 -7.36
N LYS A 8 14.54 -3.62 -8.24
CA LYS A 8 14.78 -4.26 -9.53
C LYS A 8 15.26 -5.70 -9.36
N ASN A 9 16.18 -5.97 -8.44
CA ASN A 9 16.69 -7.32 -8.23
C ASN A 9 15.62 -8.28 -7.69
N LEU A 10 14.76 -7.80 -6.80
CA LEU A 10 13.73 -8.63 -6.14
C LEU A 10 12.48 -8.83 -7.00
N PHE A 11 11.98 -7.78 -7.65
CA PHE A 11 10.61 -7.75 -8.18
C PHE A 11 10.50 -7.77 -9.71
N THR A 12 11.62 -7.71 -10.46
CA THR A 12 11.57 -7.79 -11.93
C THR A 12 11.06 -9.15 -12.43
N LYS A 13 11.23 -10.22 -11.64
CA LYS A 13 10.65 -11.53 -11.94
C LYS A 13 9.23 -11.64 -11.41
N ASN A 14 8.48 -12.61 -11.94
CA ASN A 14 7.09 -12.87 -11.54
C ASN A 14 6.94 -13.46 -10.14
N PHE A 15 8.04 -13.92 -9.54
CA PHE A 15 8.07 -14.41 -8.17
C PHE A 15 9.29 -13.85 -7.46
N VAL A 16 9.14 -13.58 -6.16
CA VAL A 16 10.23 -13.16 -5.29
C VAL A 16 10.89 -14.40 -4.69
N GLU A 17 12.12 -14.66 -5.12
CA GLU A 17 12.99 -15.71 -4.55
C GLU A 17 14.14 -15.05 -3.78
N ASN A 18 13.94 -14.88 -2.46
CA ASN A 18 14.99 -14.44 -1.55
C ASN A 18 14.91 -15.28 -0.27
N PRO A 19 16.02 -15.86 0.23
CA PRO A 19 16.01 -16.70 1.44
C PRO A 19 15.58 -15.97 2.70
N LEU A 20 15.60 -14.63 2.72
CA LEU A 20 15.16 -13.79 3.83
C LEU A 20 13.68 -13.44 3.76
N LEU A 21 13.01 -13.69 2.64
CA LEU A 21 11.60 -13.36 2.43
C LEU A 21 10.71 -14.59 2.38
N GLU A 22 9.48 -14.40 2.84
CA GLU A 22 8.35 -15.30 2.63
C GLU A 22 7.19 -14.52 2.03
N SER A 23 6.63 -15.03 0.94
CA SER A 23 5.56 -14.36 0.19
C SER A 23 4.21 -15.01 0.45
N PHE A 24 3.20 -14.19 0.68
CA PHE A 24 1.83 -14.61 0.96
C PHE A 24 0.90 -13.97 -0.07
N ASP A 25 -0.04 -14.78 -0.59
CA ASP A 25 -1.19 -14.27 -1.31
C ASP A 25 -2.13 -13.60 -0.30
N ALA A 26 -2.28 -12.28 -0.40
CA ALA A 26 -3.10 -11.52 0.51
C ALA A 26 -4.56 -11.47 0.05
N GLY A 27 -4.82 -11.51 -1.26
CA GLY A 27 -6.14 -11.37 -1.85
C GLY A 27 -6.17 -10.36 -3.00
N ILE A 28 -7.33 -9.72 -3.20
CA ILE A 28 -7.63 -8.90 -4.39
C ILE A 28 -8.00 -7.46 -3.99
N ILE A 29 -7.28 -6.48 -4.52
CA ILE A 29 -7.65 -5.06 -4.46
C ILE A 29 -8.49 -4.67 -5.67
N ASN A 30 -9.54 -3.87 -5.47
CA ASN A 30 -10.37 -3.33 -6.52
C ASN A 30 -10.14 -1.83 -6.67
N LEU A 31 -9.74 -1.42 -7.88
CA LEU A 31 -9.35 -0.07 -8.25
C LEU A 31 -10.27 0.46 -9.36
N PRO A 32 -11.45 1.00 -9.01
CA PRO A 32 -12.45 1.42 -9.99
C PRO A 32 -12.00 2.57 -10.89
N THR A 33 -11.14 3.47 -10.41
CA THR A 33 -10.61 4.59 -11.22
C THR A 33 -9.18 4.39 -11.68
N GLY A 34 -8.44 3.49 -11.02
CA GLY A 34 -7.03 3.23 -11.32
C GLY A 34 -6.11 4.31 -10.76
N ARG A 35 -6.64 5.30 -10.05
CA ARG A 35 -5.87 6.31 -9.33
C ARG A 35 -5.56 5.77 -7.94
N VAL A 36 -4.33 5.29 -7.76
CA VAL A 36 -3.92 4.60 -6.53
C VAL A 36 -3.29 5.58 -5.55
N ILE A 37 -3.64 5.41 -4.28
CA ILE A 37 -3.11 6.14 -3.14
C ILE A 37 -2.40 5.14 -2.23
N ALA A 38 -1.24 5.55 -1.71
CA ALA A 38 -0.57 4.90 -0.58
C ALA A 38 -0.50 5.89 0.59
N CYS A 39 -1.02 5.51 1.75
CA CYS A 39 -1.05 6.37 2.94
C CYS A 39 -1.14 5.57 4.24
N ASP A 40 -0.98 6.27 5.36
CA ASP A 40 -1.50 5.84 6.65
C ASP A 40 -3.01 6.11 6.72
N PRO A 41 -3.87 5.08 6.72
CA PRO A 41 -5.32 5.26 6.61
C PRO A 41 -5.97 5.83 7.88
N LEU A 42 -5.24 5.90 8.99
CA LEU A 42 -5.77 6.36 10.27
C LEU A 42 -5.47 7.83 10.54
N ILE A 43 -4.46 8.38 9.88
CA ILE A 43 -3.94 9.72 10.15
C ILE A 43 -4.06 10.63 8.92
N THR A 44 -4.03 10.06 7.71
CA THR A 44 -4.05 10.85 6.47
C THR A 44 -5.37 10.66 5.74
N ASN A 45 -6.15 11.74 5.61
CA ASN A 45 -7.45 11.73 4.95
C ASN A 45 -7.47 12.42 3.57
N ASP A 46 -6.38 13.09 3.17
CA ASP A 46 -6.30 13.83 1.91
C ASP A 46 -5.01 13.53 1.13
N MET A 47 -4.51 12.30 1.25
CA MET A 47 -3.31 11.90 0.52
C MET A 47 -3.57 11.94 -0.98
N LYS A 48 -2.59 12.43 -1.75
CA LYS A 48 -2.66 12.52 -3.20
C LYS A 48 -2.43 11.15 -3.84
N GLU A 49 -3.12 10.90 -4.93
CA GLU A 49 -2.84 9.76 -5.80
C GLU A 49 -1.48 9.88 -6.49
N PHE A 50 -0.91 8.74 -6.86
CA PHE A 50 0.23 8.72 -7.76
C PHE A 50 -0.15 9.33 -9.12
N LYS A 51 0.79 10.04 -9.76
CA LYS A 51 0.58 10.66 -11.08
C LYS A 51 0.30 9.66 -12.21
N ILE A 52 0.59 8.38 -11.98
CA ILE A 52 0.37 7.31 -12.94
C ILE A 52 -1.03 6.74 -12.73
N ASN A 53 -1.82 6.69 -13.80
CA ASN A 53 -3.06 5.93 -13.82
C ASN A 53 -2.75 4.44 -14.04
N PHE A 54 -3.13 3.61 -13.08
CA PHE A 54 -3.04 2.16 -13.15
C PHE A 54 -4.26 1.57 -13.88
N PRO A 55 -4.19 0.30 -14.31
CA PRO A 55 -5.34 -0.39 -14.87
C PRO A 55 -6.50 -0.41 -13.86
N GLN A 56 -7.73 -0.32 -14.38
CA GLN A 56 -8.95 -0.37 -13.57
C GLN A 56 -9.42 -1.82 -13.43
N GLY A 57 -9.91 -2.15 -12.23
CA GLY A 57 -10.48 -3.46 -11.93
C GLY A 57 -9.82 -4.14 -10.73
N GLU A 58 -9.80 -5.47 -10.78
CA GLU A 58 -9.41 -6.35 -9.69
C GLU A 58 -7.98 -6.88 -9.89
N PHE A 59 -7.11 -6.68 -8.90
CA PHE A 59 -5.69 -7.03 -8.99
C PHE A 59 -5.22 -7.81 -7.76
N PRO A 60 -4.44 -8.87 -7.94
CA PRO A 60 -3.86 -9.61 -6.83
C PRO A 60 -2.82 -8.77 -6.07
N VAL A 61 -2.81 -8.98 -4.76
CA VAL A 61 -1.90 -8.35 -3.82
C VAL A 61 -1.08 -9.44 -3.13
N LEU A 62 0.24 -9.26 -3.12
CA LEU A 62 1.15 -10.09 -2.37
C LEU A 62 1.76 -9.31 -1.20
N VAL A 63 1.96 -10.01 -0.09
CA VAL A 63 2.68 -9.50 1.09
C VAL A 63 3.96 -10.30 1.24
N HIS A 64 5.09 -9.62 1.33
CA HIS A 64 6.40 -10.24 1.52
C HIS A 64 6.91 -9.91 2.91
N LYS A 65 7.07 -10.94 3.74
CA LYS A 65 7.49 -10.82 5.14
C LYS A 65 8.96 -11.20 5.29
N GLU A 66 9.68 -10.45 6.10
CA GLU A 66 11.02 -10.85 6.51
C GLU A 66 10.91 -12.06 7.46
N ARG A 67 11.66 -13.12 7.18
CA ARG A 67 11.55 -14.38 7.92
C ARG A 67 11.97 -14.29 9.38
N GLU A 68 12.93 -13.43 9.70
CA GLU A 68 13.47 -13.30 11.06
C GLU A 68 12.51 -12.55 11.99
N SER A 69 12.02 -11.40 11.54
CA SER A 69 11.11 -10.55 12.33
C SER A 69 9.63 -10.92 12.17
N ASN A 70 9.28 -11.61 11.08
CA ASN A 70 7.90 -11.82 10.63
C ASN A 70 7.15 -10.49 10.35
N CYS A 71 7.88 -9.38 10.17
CA CYS A 71 7.35 -8.08 9.77
C CYS A 71 7.11 -8.04 8.25
N ILE A 72 6.14 -7.25 7.82
CA ILE A 72 5.91 -6.98 6.40
C ILE A 72 7.05 -6.11 5.87
N ALA A 73 7.88 -6.68 4.99
CA ALA A 73 8.99 -5.99 4.36
C ALA A 73 8.56 -5.27 3.07
N TYR A 74 7.64 -5.88 2.31
CA TYR A 74 7.10 -5.31 1.08
C TYR A 74 5.63 -5.69 0.88
N VAL A 75 4.91 -4.82 0.18
CA VAL A 75 3.59 -5.13 -0.38
C VAL A 75 3.62 -4.86 -1.87
N GLU A 76 3.10 -5.79 -2.66
CA GLU A 76 3.11 -5.79 -4.12
C GLU A 76 1.68 -5.88 -4.68
N ILE A 77 1.30 -4.98 -5.59
CA ILE A 77 0.10 -5.11 -6.42
C ILE A 77 0.55 -5.48 -7.84
N ILE A 78 -0.04 -6.52 -8.42
CA ILE A 78 0.31 -7.02 -9.75
C ILE A 78 -0.82 -6.70 -10.73
N PHE A 79 -0.53 -5.86 -11.73
CA PHE A 79 -1.53 -5.41 -12.71
C PHE A 79 -1.59 -6.30 -13.96
N ALA A 80 -0.46 -6.88 -14.37
CA ALA A 80 -0.38 -7.83 -15.47
C ALA A 80 0.88 -8.70 -15.40
N ASP A 81 0.81 -9.88 -15.99
CA ASP A 81 1.94 -10.81 -16.12
C ASP A 81 2.70 -10.56 -17.43
N GLU A 82 3.52 -9.51 -17.45
CA GLU A 82 4.36 -9.12 -18.57
C GLU A 82 5.79 -8.76 -18.12
N GLU A 83 6.73 -8.70 -19.07
CA GLU A 83 8.13 -8.37 -18.79
C GLU A 83 8.29 -6.89 -18.38
N ILE A 84 8.81 -6.65 -17.18
CA ILE A 84 9.18 -5.32 -16.70
C ILE A 84 10.54 -4.93 -17.28
N VAL A 85 10.60 -3.77 -17.93
CA VAL A 85 11.81 -3.24 -18.56
C VAL A 85 12.39 -2.05 -17.80
N GLU A 86 11.61 -1.40 -16.94
CA GLU A 86 12.02 -0.19 -16.22
C GLU A 86 11.34 -0.14 -14.85
N TRP A 87 12.07 0.32 -13.83
CA TRP A 87 11.54 0.63 -12.50
C TRP A 87 11.69 2.12 -12.23
N LYS A 88 10.67 2.75 -11.63
CA LYS A 88 10.71 4.15 -11.19
C LYS A 88 10.15 4.29 -9.79
N LEU A 89 10.63 5.31 -9.06
CA LEU A 89 9.96 5.78 -7.86
C LEU A 89 8.55 6.27 -8.22
N ALA A 90 7.55 5.84 -7.47
CA ALA A 90 6.18 6.33 -7.59
C ALA A 90 6.11 7.73 -6.99
N THR A 91 5.54 8.68 -7.72
CA THR A 91 5.43 10.07 -7.27
C THR A 91 4.05 10.63 -7.54
N THR A 92 3.67 11.66 -6.81
CA THR A 92 2.51 12.52 -7.11
C THR A 92 2.88 13.55 -8.18
N GLU A 93 1.90 14.33 -8.65
CA GLU A 93 2.08 15.38 -9.67
C GLU A 93 3.08 16.48 -9.25
N ASP A 94 3.16 16.77 -7.95
CA ASP A 94 4.01 17.82 -7.38
C ASP A 94 5.40 17.35 -6.94
N GLN A 95 5.72 16.07 -7.15
CA GLN A 95 6.98 15.46 -6.73
C GLN A 95 7.91 15.24 -7.93
N ASN A 96 9.01 15.99 -7.98
CA ASN A 96 10.03 15.87 -9.02
C ASN A 96 11.28 15.14 -8.50
N THR A 97 11.57 13.97 -9.05
CA THR A 97 12.72 13.15 -8.64
C THR A 97 14.08 13.81 -8.83
N ASP A 98 14.18 14.80 -9.72
CA ASP A 98 15.42 15.56 -9.93
C ASP A 98 15.79 16.44 -8.72
N ASP A 99 14.83 16.71 -7.82
CA ASP A 99 15.06 17.48 -6.60
C ASP A 99 15.70 16.64 -5.48
N LEU A 100 15.66 15.30 -5.60
CA LEU A 100 16.20 14.36 -4.61
C LEU A 100 17.74 14.31 -4.67
N LYS A 101 18.36 14.18 -3.50
CA LYS A 101 19.82 14.03 -3.36
C LYS A 101 20.18 12.74 -2.63
N GLY A 102 21.17 12.02 -3.16
CA GLY A 102 21.73 10.84 -2.51
C GLY A 102 20.71 9.69 -2.38
N GLU A 103 20.24 9.49 -1.16
CA GLU A 103 19.29 8.43 -0.77
C GLU A 103 17.93 8.99 -0.34
N GLU A 104 17.68 10.28 -0.57
CA GLU A 104 16.35 10.86 -0.39
C GLU A 104 15.32 10.15 -1.28
N ILE A 105 14.11 10.05 -0.75
CA ILE A 105 12.95 9.45 -1.41
C ILE A 105 11.75 10.39 -1.31
N PHE A 106 10.82 10.23 -2.25
CA PHE A 106 9.44 10.61 -2.05
C PHE A 106 8.67 9.39 -1.55
N GLY A 107 7.69 9.63 -0.70
CA GLY A 107 6.98 8.59 0.01
C GLY A 107 5.81 9.15 0.78
N TYR A 108 5.26 8.33 1.67
CA TYR A 108 4.19 8.72 2.57
C TYR A 108 4.62 8.50 4.03
N PRO A 109 4.25 9.41 4.94
CA PRO A 109 4.49 9.23 6.36
C PRO A 109 3.53 8.19 6.94
N VAL A 110 4.01 7.43 7.91
CA VAL A 110 3.21 6.52 8.74
C VAL A 110 3.47 6.82 10.19
N GLU A 111 2.41 7.10 10.94
CA GLU A 111 2.45 7.45 12.36
C GLU A 111 1.67 6.46 13.23
N SER A 112 0.71 5.73 12.65
CA SER A 112 -0.07 4.71 13.37
C SER A 112 0.59 3.33 13.37
N GLY A 113 1.64 3.14 12.57
CA GLY A 113 2.20 1.82 12.25
C GLY A 113 1.36 1.03 11.23
N MET A 114 0.33 1.66 10.64
CA MET A 114 -0.48 1.10 9.57
C MET A 114 -0.27 1.86 8.25
N GLY A 115 -0.27 1.10 7.17
CA GLY A 115 -0.25 1.59 5.81
C GLY A 115 -1.38 0.96 5.02
N CYS A 116 -1.68 1.53 3.86
CA CYS A 116 -2.64 0.94 2.96
C CYS A 116 -2.40 1.30 1.49
N PHE A 117 -3.04 0.53 0.62
CA PHE A 117 -3.36 0.93 -0.73
C PHE A 117 -4.87 1.05 -0.91
N MET A 118 -5.31 2.08 -1.63
CA MET A 118 -6.71 2.23 -2.03
C MET A 118 -6.85 3.07 -3.30
N ASP A 119 -8.00 2.98 -3.95
CA ASP A 119 -8.38 3.90 -5.03
C ASP A 119 -8.73 5.28 -4.46
N PHE A 120 -8.51 6.33 -5.26
CA PHE A 120 -8.91 7.70 -4.96
C PHE A 120 -10.37 7.81 -4.48
N GLU A 121 -11.32 7.16 -5.18
CA GLU A 121 -12.72 7.21 -4.75
C GLU A 121 -12.97 6.43 -3.45
N THR A 122 -12.15 5.42 -3.15
CA THR A 122 -12.24 4.67 -1.90
C THR A 122 -11.77 5.53 -0.72
N GLN A 123 -10.76 6.40 -0.89
CA GLN A 123 -10.36 7.37 0.14
C GLN A 123 -11.53 8.32 0.47
N ASP A 124 -12.22 8.84 -0.54
CA ASP A 124 -13.42 9.67 -0.33
C ASP A 124 -14.50 8.91 0.46
N CYS A 125 -14.69 7.61 0.19
CA CYS A 125 -15.61 6.77 0.94
C CYS A 125 -15.20 6.59 2.41
N LEU A 126 -13.91 6.37 2.67
CA LEU A 126 -13.37 6.28 4.04
C LEU A 126 -13.58 7.58 4.81
N ASN A 127 -13.29 8.73 4.19
CA ASN A 127 -13.49 10.05 4.78
C ASN A 127 -14.97 10.32 5.13
N HIS A 128 -15.88 9.93 4.23
CA HIS A 128 -17.31 10.04 4.47
C HIS A 128 -17.78 9.09 5.59
N LEU A 129 -17.25 7.87 5.65
CA LEU A 129 -17.51 6.92 6.72
C LEU A 129 -17.10 7.51 8.08
N GLU A 130 -15.87 8.00 8.19
CA GLU A 130 -15.36 8.61 9.42
C GLU A 130 -16.20 9.80 9.86
N THR A 131 -16.48 10.73 8.95
CA THR A 131 -17.34 11.91 9.22
C THR A 131 -18.73 11.49 9.71
N ARG A 132 -19.32 10.47 9.08
CA ARG A 132 -20.64 9.94 9.46
C ARG A 132 -20.61 9.31 10.85
N LEU A 133 -19.57 8.55 11.18
CA LEU A 133 -19.39 7.92 12.49
C LEU A 133 -19.21 8.98 13.58
N PHE A 134 -18.35 9.97 13.33
CA PHE A 134 -18.13 11.11 14.22
C PHE A 134 -19.43 11.85 14.53
N HIS A 135 -20.22 12.21 13.51
CA HIS A 135 -21.50 12.90 13.72
C HIS A 135 -22.55 12.03 14.43
N ARG A 136 -22.58 10.72 14.16
CA ARG A 136 -23.55 9.80 14.78
C ARG A 136 -23.26 9.57 16.26
N LYS A 137 -21.98 9.40 16.61
CA LYS A 137 -21.55 9.03 17.97
C LYS A 137 -21.17 10.22 18.85
N GLY A 138 -20.77 11.34 18.24
CA GLY A 138 -20.36 12.54 18.97
C GLY A 138 -19.24 12.22 19.96
N ALA A 139 -19.49 12.46 21.25
CA ALA A 139 -18.51 12.23 22.32
C ALA A 139 -18.12 10.75 22.53
N GLU A 140 -18.89 9.80 21.99
CA GLU A 140 -18.62 8.37 22.06
C GLU A 140 -17.75 7.86 20.88
N PHE A 141 -17.36 8.74 19.95
CA PHE A 141 -16.50 8.36 18.84
C PHE A 141 -15.07 8.09 19.33
N LEU A 142 -14.58 6.86 19.11
CA LEU A 142 -13.27 6.40 19.58
C LEU A 142 -12.15 6.53 18.53
N GLY A 143 -12.45 7.10 17.36
CA GLY A 143 -11.54 7.16 16.22
C GLY A 143 -11.83 6.09 15.18
N ILE A 144 -11.40 6.32 13.94
CA ILE A 144 -11.72 5.41 12.83
C ILE A 144 -11.13 4.00 13.02
N TYR A 145 -10.01 3.88 13.74
CA TYR A 145 -9.42 2.57 14.06
C TYR A 145 -10.40 1.68 14.82
N GLU A 146 -10.84 2.12 16.00
CA GLU A 146 -11.76 1.35 16.87
C GLU A 146 -13.11 1.08 16.19
N GLU A 147 -13.57 2.01 15.37
CA GLU A 147 -14.90 1.96 14.77
C GLU A 147 -15.00 1.18 13.47
N PHE A 148 -13.86 0.94 12.80
CA PHE A 148 -13.86 0.34 11.46
C PHE A 148 -12.71 -0.63 11.21
N PHE A 149 -11.50 -0.37 11.70
CA PHE A 149 -10.34 -1.25 11.45
C PHE A 149 -10.18 -2.35 12.50
N HIS A 150 -10.46 -2.07 13.77
CA HIS A 150 -10.10 -2.95 14.90
C HIS A 150 -10.57 -4.39 14.73
N GLU A 151 -11.83 -4.60 14.34
CA GLU A 151 -12.41 -5.95 14.18
C GLU A 151 -11.75 -6.78 13.06
N HIS A 152 -11.03 -6.14 12.13
CA HIS A 152 -10.30 -6.81 11.06
C HIS A 152 -8.86 -7.19 11.42
N PHE A 153 -8.28 -6.54 12.43
CA PHE A 153 -6.91 -6.77 12.87
C PHE A 153 -6.83 -7.51 14.20
N PHE A 154 -7.95 -7.61 14.93
CA PHE A 154 -8.00 -8.27 16.22
C PHE A 154 -9.25 -9.15 16.34
N ASP A 155 -9.07 -10.46 16.45
CA ASP A 155 -10.15 -11.41 16.72
C ASP A 155 -10.29 -11.71 18.23
N GLN A 156 -11.46 -12.23 18.65
CA GLN A 156 -11.73 -12.57 20.05
C GLN A 156 -10.85 -13.71 20.61
N ASN A 157 -10.11 -14.42 19.74
CA ASN A 157 -9.18 -15.47 20.12
C ASN A 157 -7.75 -14.94 20.30
N GLY A 158 -7.52 -13.65 20.02
CA GLY A 158 -6.22 -12.99 20.10
C GLY A 158 -5.34 -13.21 18.87
N ALA A 159 -5.88 -13.68 17.75
CA ALA A 159 -5.18 -13.68 16.47
C ALA A 159 -5.11 -12.24 15.95
N ILE A 160 -3.90 -11.82 15.58
CA ILE A 160 -3.63 -10.53 14.95
C ILE A 160 -3.32 -10.79 13.49
N ASP A 161 -4.21 -10.36 12.61
CA ASP A 161 -3.94 -10.32 11.18
C ASP A 161 -3.09 -9.08 10.89
N GLN A 162 -1.94 -9.24 10.24
CA GLN A 162 -1.07 -8.10 9.91
C GLN A 162 -1.57 -7.31 8.69
N PHE A 163 -2.60 -7.80 8.01
CA PHE A 163 -3.21 -7.13 6.86
C PHE A 163 -4.66 -7.59 6.68
N ALA A 164 -5.47 -6.72 6.09
CA ALA A 164 -6.87 -6.99 5.82
C ALA A 164 -7.39 -6.19 4.62
N PHE A 165 -8.45 -6.71 4.00
CA PHE A 165 -9.25 -5.97 3.03
C PHE A 165 -10.50 -5.41 3.73
N LEU A 166 -10.71 -4.10 3.58
CA LEU A 166 -11.83 -3.39 4.21
C LEU A 166 -12.65 -2.66 3.14
N LYS A 167 -13.96 -2.55 3.36
CA LYS A 167 -14.86 -1.88 2.43
C LYS A 167 -15.59 -0.73 3.13
N PRO A 168 -15.16 0.53 2.93
CA PRO A 168 -15.73 1.67 3.66
C PRO A 168 -17.16 2.01 3.21
N ASP A 169 -17.54 1.60 2.00
CA ASP A 169 -18.88 1.75 1.43
C ASP A 169 -19.29 0.49 0.67
N GLU A 170 -20.30 -0.23 1.17
CA GLU A 170 -20.79 -1.48 0.59
C GLU A 170 -21.41 -1.31 -0.80
N GLU A 171 -21.89 -0.11 -1.13
CA GLU A 171 -22.51 0.21 -2.43
C GLU A 171 -21.49 0.55 -3.52
N LYS A 172 -20.21 0.69 -3.14
CA LYS A 172 -19.11 1.00 -4.06
C LYS A 172 -18.29 -0.25 -4.35
N ASP A 173 -17.55 -0.24 -5.46
CA ASP A 173 -16.76 -1.41 -5.87
C ASP A 173 -15.39 -1.47 -5.20
N GLY A 174 -14.79 -0.31 -4.91
CA GLY A 174 -13.44 -0.20 -4.35
C GLY A 174 -13.32 -0.72 -2.91
N ASN A 175 -12.13 -1.24 -2.59
CA ASN A 175 -11.75 -1.67 -1.25
C ASN A 175 -10.40 -1.06 -0.84
N ILE A 176 -10.12 -1.13 0.47
CA ILE A 176 -8.85 -0.75 1.08
C ILE A 176 -8.09 -2.03 1.33
N PHE A 177 -6.82 -2.09 0.92
CA PHE A 177 -5.88 -3.07 1.43
C PHE A 177 -5.02 -2.41 2.52
N ALA A 178 -5.31 -2.71 3.79
CA ALA A 178 -4.60 -2.15 4.94
C ALA A 178 -3.66 -3.19 5.56
N PHE A 179 -2.54 -2.74 6.13
CA PHE A 179 -1.49 -3.61 6.65
C PHE A 179 -0.59 -2.91 7.68
N GLU A 180 0.08 -3.69 8.53
CA GLU A 180 1.17 -3.24 9.40
C GLU A 180 2.42 -2.89 8.56
N THR A 181 3.14 -1.82 8.93
CA THR A 181 4.27 -1.33 8.13
C THR A 181 5.62 -1.69 8.75
N GLY A 182 6.29 -2.74 8.27
CA GLY A 182 7.66 -3.06 8.69
C GLY A 182 7.85 -3.06 10.21
N TYR A 183 8.67 -2.11 10.69
CA TYR A 183 8.95 -1.91 12.12
C TYR A 183 8.04 -0.88 12.82
N GLY A 184 7.01 -0.39 12.15
CA GLY A 184 6.03 0.57 12.66
C GLY A 184 6.06 1.91 11.92
N GLU A 185 6.21 3.00 12.67
CA GLU A 185 6.25 4.37 12.15
C GLU A 185 7.44 4.61 11.21
N GLY A 186 7.26 5.47 10.20
CA GLY A 186 8.31 5.76 9.25
C GLY A 186 7.89 6.62 8.06
N PHE A 187 8.76 6.67 7.06
CA PHE A 187 8.49 7.33 5.78
C PHE A 187 8.85 6.38 4.65
N TYR A 188 7.85 5.91 3.92
CA TYR A 188 7.98 4.76 3.02
C TYR A 188 7.73 5.14 1.57
N ALA A 189 8.51 4.56 0.67
CA ALA A 189 8.44 4.80 -0.77
C ALA A 189 7.76 3.65 -1.50
N SER A 190 7.02 4.01 -2.55
CA SER A 190 6.49 3.04 -3.52
C SER A 190 7.23 3.13 -4.84
N TYR A 191 7.26 2.04 -5.60
CA TYR A 191 7.99 1.88 -6.84
C TYR A 191 7.10 1.20 -7.88
N ILE A 192 7.20 1.65 -9.13
CA ILE A 192 6.39 1.17 -10.24
C ILE A 192 7.28 0.45 -11.25
N GLY A 193 6.92 -0.79 -11.57
CA GLY A 193 7.51 -1.56 -12.66
C GLY A 193 6.74 -1.33 -13.96
N PHE A 194 7.42 -0.90 -15.01
CA PHE A 194 6.84 -0.60 -16.31
C PHE A 194 7.20 -1.64 -17.38
N GLY A 195 6.21 -1.96 -18.22
CA GLY A 195 6.38 -2.78 -19.42
C GLY A 195 6.93 -2.00 -20.62
N LYS A 196 7.08 -2.70 -21.75
CA LYS A 196 7.66 -2.14 -22.99
C LYS A 196 6.89 -0.96 -23.57
N ASP A 197 5.58 -0.91 -23.35
CA ASP A 197 4.70 0.16 -23.83
C ASP A 197 4.47 1.24 -22.75
N SER A 198 5.34 1.30 -21.73
CA SER A 198 5.24 2.22 -20.58
C SER A 198 3.97 2.05 -19.74
N GLN A 199 3.30 0.89 -19.84
CA GLN A 199 2.19 0.50 -18.98
C GLN A 199 2.70 0.07 -17.60
N PRO A 200 2.04 0.46 -16.50
CA PRO A 200 2.42 -0.02 -15.16
C PRO A 200 1.97 -1.49 -15.01
N LEU A 201 2.92 -2.34 -14.62
CA LEU A 201 2.72 -3.78 -14.45
C LEU A 201 2.73 -4.19 -12.97
N LYS A 202 3.46 -3.45 -12.13
CA LYS A 202 3.53 -3.67 -10.69
C LYS A 202 3.64 -2.37 -9.91
N LEU A 203 3.10 -2.36 -8.69
CA LEU A 203 3.35 -1.34 -7.67
C LEU A 203 3.87 -2.02 -6.41
N VAL A 204 4.99 -1.57 -5.86
CA VAL A 204 5.62 -2.16 -4.67
C VAL A 204 5.92 -1.07 -3.67
N THR A 205 5.54 -1.22 -2.40
CA THR A 205 6.05 -0.39 -1.30
C THR A 205 7.10 -1.15 -0.51
N GLU A 206 8.22 -0.50 -0.20
CA GLU A 206 9.30 -1.03 0.65
C GLU A 206 9.20 -0.46 2.06
N PHE A 207 9.15 -1.36 3.06
CA PHE A 207 9.14 -1.02 4.49
C PHE A 207 10.43 -1.45 5.20
N ILE A 208 11.03 -2.54 4.74
CA ILE A 208 12.29 -3.07 5.23
C ILE A 208 13.17 -3.36 4.02
N GLU A 209 14.30 -2.68 3.90
CA GLU A 209 15.28 -2.98 2.86
C GLU A 209 15.90 -4.35 3.15
N ILE A 210 15.70 -5.29 2.22
CA ILE A 210 16.27 -6.64 2.28
C ILE A 210 17.36 -6.70 1.23
N GLY A 211 18.61 -6.74 1.68
CA GLY A 211 19.76 -6.82 0.79
C GLY A 211 19.67 -8.03 -0.15
N SER A 212 19.85 -7.77 -1.45
CA SER A 212 20.02 -8.78 -2.50
C SER A 212 21.47 -9.25 -2.64
#